data_AF-A0A6V8MSI0-F1
#
_entry.id   AF-A0A6V8MSI0-F1
#
_cell.length_a   1.000
_cell.length_b   1.000
_cell.length_c   1.000
_cell.angle_alpha   90.00
_cell.angle_beta   90.00
_cell.angle_gamma   90.00
#
_symmetry.space_group_name_H-M   'P 1'
#
loop_
_entity.id
_entity.type
_entity.pdbx_description
1 polymer ?
#
loop_
_entity_poly.entity_id
_entity_poly.type
_entity_poly.pdbx_seq_one_letter_code
_entity_poly.pdbx_strand_id
1 'polypeptide(L)' 'MKQLLSFAAVGLLTSALLDPLIQSGLDKPVPWPRDIGMFVAGAVCLYLLVKYRREL' A
#
# COMPACT_ATOMS: atom_id res chain seq x y z
N MET A 1 3.71 18.19 2.14
CA MET A 1 3.86 16.80 2.64
C MET A 1 2.69 15.87 2.28
N LYS A 2 1.46 16.37 2.11
CA LYS A 2 0.30 15.56 1.67
C LYS A 2 0.55 14.73 0.42
N GLN A 3 1.19 15.30 -0.61
CA GLN A 3 1.49 14.58 -1.85
C GLN A 3 2.37 13.35 -1.66
N LEU A 4 3.43 13.43 -0.83
CA LEU A 4 4.30 12.29 -0.53
C LEU A 4 3.52 11.19 0.19
N LEU A 5 2.65 11.56 1.14
CA LEU A 5 1.83 10.62 1.87
C LEU A 5 0.74 9.99 0.99
N SER A 6 0.19 10.75 0.04
CA SER A 6 -0.75 10.25 -0.97
C SER A 6 -0.07 9.31 -1.95
N PHE A 7 1.12 9.64 -2.43
CA PHE A 7 1.91 8.76 -3.29
C PHE A 7 2.29 7.47 -2.59
N ALA A 8 2.71 7.55 -1.32
CA ALA A 8 3.02 6.37 -0.52
C ALA A 8 1.77 5.50 -0.29
N ALA A 9 0.62 6.10 0.07
CA ALA A 9 -0.64 5.39 0.26
C ALA A 9 -1.09 4.66 -1.01
N VAL A 10 -1.15 5.36 -2.14
CA VAL A 10 -1.58 4.79 -3.42
C VAL A 10 -0.57 3.76 -3.92
N GLY A 11 0.72 4.04 -3.83
CA GLY A 11 1.78 3.12 -4.24
C GLY A 11 1.75 1.81 -3.45
N LEU A 12 1.72 1.89 -2.12
CA LEU A 12 1.69 0.70 -1.25
C LEU A 12 0.41 -0.13 -1.44
N LEU A 13 -0.76 0.51 -1.56
CA LEU A 13 -2.01 -0.19 -1.81
C LEU A 13 -2.06 -0.84 -3.19
N THR A 14 -1.55 -0.14 -4.21
CA THR A 14 -1.48 -0.67 -5.57
C THR A 14 -0.51 -1.85 -5.62
N SER A 15 0.68 -1.72 -5.02
CA SER A 15 1.65 -2.81 -4.95
C SER A 15 1.15 -4.01 -4.16
N ALA A 16 0.42 -3.81 -3.07
CA ALA A 16 -0.20 -4.90 -2.30
C ALA A 16 -1.21 -5.72 -3.12
N LEU A 17 -1.78 -5.14 -4.18
CA LEU A 17 -2.72 -5.81 -5.07
C LEU A 17 -2.05 -6.35 -6.35
N LEU A 18 -1.12 -5.57 -6.92
CA LEU A 18 -0.42 -5.92 -8.16
C LEU A 18 0.60 -7.03 -7.96
N ASP A 19 1.34 -7.02 -6.85
CA ASP A 19 2.39 -8.01 -6.61
C ASP A 19 1.86 -9.46 -6.54
N PRO A 20 0.80 -9.77 -5.76
CA PRO A 20 0.24 -11.13 -5.75
C PRO A 20 -0.37 -11.49 -7.11
N LEU A 21 -0.93 -10.53 -7.84
CA LEU A 21 -1.49 -10.75 -9.18
C LEU A 21 -0.39 -11.09 -10.21
N ILE A 22 0.74 -10.38 -10.18
CA ILE A 22 1.90 -10.65 -11.04
C ILE A 22 2.49 -12.01 -10.71
N GLN A 23 2.68 -12.30 -9.42
CA GLN A 23 3.26 -13.58 -8.99
C GLN A 23 2.36 -14.77 -9.30
N SER A 24 1.04 -14.61 -9.17
CA SER A 24 0.06 -15.59 -9.62
C SER A 24 0.12 -15.82 -11.13
N GLY A 25 0.42 -14.79 -11.92
CA GLY A 25 0.60 -14.93 -13.37
C GLY A 25 1.95 -15.54 -13.78
N LEU A 26 2.91 -15.63 -12.86
CA LEU A 26 4.24 -16.22 -13.06
C LEU A 26 4.40 -17.62 -12.45
N ASP A 27 3.31 -18.24 -11.96
CA ASP A 27 3.32 -19.51 -11.22
C ASP A 27 4.32 -19.52 -10.04
N LYS A 28 4.55 -18.35 -9.43
CA LYS A 28 5.46 -18.18 -8.29
C LYS A 28 4.69 -18.16 -6.97
N PRO A 29 5.28 -18.67 -5.88
CA PRO A 29 4.65 -18.63 -4.57
C PRO A 29 4.55 -17.19 -4.08
N VAL A 30 3.31 -16.73 -3.86
CA VAL A 30 2.99 -15.39 -3.38
C VAL A 30 3.48 -15.20 -1.93
N PRO A 31 4.34 -14.21 -1.63
CA PRO A 31 4.80 -13.90 -0.28
C PRO A 31 3.74 -13.09 0.46
N TRP A 32 2.64 -13.75 0.83
CA TRP A 32 1.52 -13.18 1.59
C TRP A 32 1.91 -12.27 2.77
N PRO A 33 2.94 -12.56 3.59
CA PRO A 33 3.33 -11.65 4.67
C PRO A 33 3.75 -10.27 4.17
N ARG A 34 4.39 -10.22 3.00
CA ARG A 34 4.85 -8.97 2.37
C ARG A 34 3.66 -8.16 1.87
N ASP A 35 2.71 -8.82 1.21
CA ASP A 35 1.52 -8.17 0.66
C ASP A 35 0.60 -7.64 1.76
N ILE A 36 0.42 -8.41 2.84
CA ILE A 36 -0.30 -7.96 4.04
C ILE A 36 0.41 -6.76 4.68
N GLY A 37 1.74 -6.81 4.79
CA GLY A 37 2.54 -5.69 5.30
C GLY A 37 2.39 -4.42 4.46
N MET A 38 2.43 -4.54 3.13
CA MET A 38 2.21 -3.43 2.21
C MET A 38 0.78 -2.86 2.31
N PHE A 39 -0.23 -3.73 2.43
CA PHE A 39 -1.61 -3.32 2.60
C PHE A 39 -1.82 -2.53 3.90
N VAL A 40 -1.29 -3.04 5.02
CA VAL A 40 -1.36 -2.37 6.32
C VAL A 40 -0.62 -1.02 6.27
N ALA A 41 0.57 -0.96 5.67
CA ALA A 41 1.33 0.28 5.54
C ALA A 41 0.60 1.33 4.69
N GLY A 42 -0.04 0.91 3.58
CA GLY A 42 -0.87 1.77 2.75
C GLY A 42 -2.12 2.28 3.49
N ALA A 43 -2.79 1.42 4.25
CA ALA A 43 -3.94 1.78 5.09
C ALA A 43 -3.55 2.77 6.20
N VAL A 44 -2.38 2.60 6.83
CA VAL A 44 -1.85 3.54 7.81
C VAL A 44 -1.56 4.91 7.18
N CYS A 45 -0.97 4.95 5.97
CA CYS A 45 -0.78 6.21 5.25
C CYS A 45 -2.10 6.92 4.93
N LEU A 46 -3.13 6.18 4.50
CA LEU A 46 -4.47 6.73 4.31
C LEU A 46 -5.06 7.26 5.62
N TYR A 47 -4.95 6.51 6.70
CA TYR A 47 -5.43 6.92 8.01
C TYR A 47 -4.77 8.21 8.48
N LEU A 48 -3.44 8.34 8.34
CA LEU A 48 -2.70 9.55 8.66
C LEU A 48 -3.13 10.73 7.78
N LEU A 49 -3.36 10.50 6.49
CA LEU A 49 -3.90 11.51 5.56
C LEU A 49 -5.25 12.04 6.01
N VAL A 50 -6.15 11.15 6.44
CA VAL A 50 -7.50 11.52 6.92
C VAL A 50 -7.42 12.21 8.28
N LYS A 51 -6.62 11.68 9.21
CA LYS A 51 -6.46 12.21 10.57
C LYS A 51 -5.85 13.60 10.56
N TYR A 52 -4.73 13.78 9.86
CA TYR A 52 -4.01 15.04 9.80
C TYR A 52 -4.46 15.95 8.65
N ARG A 53 -5.57 15.65 7.97
CA ARG A 53 -6.04 16.40 6.80
C ARG A 53 -6.14 17.93 7.01
N ARG A 54 -6.41 18.36 8.26
CA ARG A 54 -6.57 19.75 8.67
C ARG A 54 -5.30 20.40 9.23
N GLU A 55 -4.29 19.61 9.59
CA GLU A 55 -3.03 20.07 10.21
C GLU A 55 -1.84 20.03 9.24
N LEU A 56 -1.91 19.16 8.22
CA LEU A 56 -0.92 19.02 7.14
C LEU A 56 -1.15 20.03 6.02
#